data_AF-D6PKM6-F1
#
_entry.id   AF-D6PKM6-F1
#
_cell.length_a   1.000
_cell.length_b   1.000
_cell.length_c   1.000
_cell.angle_alpha   90.00
_cell.angle_beta   90.00
_cell.angle_gamma   90.00
#
_symmetry.space_group_name_H-M   'P 1'
#
loop_
_entity.id
_entity.type
_entity.pdbx_description
1 polymer ?
#
loop_
_entity_poly.entity_id
_entity_poly.type
_entity_poly.pdbx_seq_one_letter_code
_entity_poly.pdbx_strand_id
1 'polypeptide(L)'
;MMIESISILLIGLALLLIGSNLLVASTDNASKRFSISGFYASFFMIGIATSAPEIFISIESALQDKTILAIGNALGSNISNIALVFCISLFLLKGT
;
A
#
# COMPACT_ATOMS: atom_id res chain seq x y z
N MET A 1 3.66 17.33 -22.58
CA MET A 1 3.14 17.62 -21.22
C MET A 1 1.90 16.80 -20.88
N MET A 2 0.67 17.16 -21.26
CA MET A 2 -0.53 16.45 -20.74
C MET A 2 -0.63 14.98 -21.16
N ILE A 3 -0.31 14.67 -22.42
CA ILE A 3 -0.32 13.29 -22.95
C ILE A 3 0.73 12.41 -22.26
N GLU A 4 1.90 12.98 -21.91
CA GLU A 4 2.96 12.25 -21.21
C GLU A 4 2.55 11.92 -19.78
N SER A 5 1.97 12.88 -19.05
CA SER A 5 1.47 12.65 -17.68
C SER A 5 0.39 11.57 -17.63
N ILE A 6 -0.55 11.59 -18.58
CA ILE A 6 -1.60 10.56 -18.68
C ILE A 6 -0.98 9.20 -19.01
N SER A 7 -0.01 9.16 -19.92
CA SER A 7 0.70 7.91 -20.25
C SER A 7 1.41 7.32 -19.02
N ILE A 8 2.13 8.15 -18.26
CA ILE A 8 2.81 7.71 -17.03
C ILE A 8 1.81 7.22 -15.98
N LEU A 9 0.68 7.91 -15.82
CA LEU A 9 -0.39 7.49 -14.90
C LEU A 9 -0.92 6.09 -15.26
N LEU A 10 -1.23 5.86 -16.54
CA LEU A 10 -1.75 4.56 -17.01
C LEU A 10 -0.73 3.44 -16.82
N ILE A 11 0.54 3.69 -17.13
CA ILE A 11 1.62 2.73 -16.91
C ILE A 11 1.78 2.43 -15.41
N GLY A 12 1.76 3.47 -14.56
CA GLY A 12 1.84 3.32 -13.11
C GLY A 12 0.69 2.50 -12.54
N LEU A 13 -0.55 2.73 -13.00
CA LEU A 13 -1.72 1.94 -12.62
C LEU A 13 -1.59 0.47 -13.06
N ALA A 14 -1.11 0.22 -14.28
CA ALA A 14 -0.89 -1.14 -14.76
C ALA A 14 0.18 -1.87 -13.92
N LEU A 15 1.29 -1.19 -13.60
CA LEU A 15 2.34 -1.73 -12.74
C LEU A 15 1.83 -1.99 -11.31
N LEU A 16 0.97 -1.13 -10.77
CA LEU A 16 0.35 -1.32 -9.45
C LEU A 16 -0.52 -2.59 -9.42
N LEU A 17 -1.33 -2.83 -10.46
CA LEU A 17 -2.18 -4.01 -10.55
C LEU A 17 -1.37 -5.31 -10.65
N ILE A 18 -0.31 -5.29 -11.45
CA ILE A 18 0.58 -6.46 -11.61
C ILE A 18 1.38 -6.69 -10.32
N GLY A 19 1.93 -5.61 -9.76
CA GLY A 19 2.75 -5.64 -8.55
C GLY A 19 1.97 -6.12 -7.33
N SER A 20 0.70 -5.70 -7.16
CA SER A 20 -0.13 -6.14 -6.04
C SER A 20 -0.40 -7.65 -6.10
N ASN A 21 -0.71 -8.21 -7.27
CA ASN A 21 -0.89 -9.64 -7.45
C ASN A 21 0.39 -10.43 -7.17
N LEU A 22 1.54 -9.95 -7.65
CA LEU A 22 2.84 -10.56 -7.39
C LEU A 22 3.20 -10.53 -5.91
N LEU A 23 2.93 -9.43 -5.21
CA LEU A 23 3.17 -9.28 -3.78
C LEU A 23 2.34 -10.27 -2.97
N VAL A 24 1.05 -10.40 -3.26
CA VAL A 24 0.14 -11.34 -2.57
C VAL A 24 0.59 -12.79 -2.82
N ALA A 25 0.86 -13.16 -4.08
CA ALA A 25 1.32 -14.50 -4.41
C ALA A 25 2.68 -14.85 -3.76
N SER A 26 3.61 -13.88 -3.74
CA SER A 26 4.91 -14.05 -3.11
C SER A 26 4.80 -14.20 -1.59
N THR A 27 3.89 -13.43 -0.97
CA THR A 27 3.63 -13.51 0.48
C THR A 27 3.00 -14.85 0.87
N ASP A 28 2.02 -15.34 0.09
CA ASP A 28 1.41 -16.65 0.31
C ASP A 28 2.46 -17.78 0.19
N ASN A 29 3.27 -17.77 -0.88
CA ASN A 29 4.35 -18.74 -1.06
C ASN A 29 5.40 -18.68 0.06
N ALA A 30 5.77 -17.48 0.51
CA ALA A 30 6.68 -17.29 1.64
C ALA A 30 6.07 -17.86 2.94
N SER A 31 4.79 -17.58 3.21
CA SER A 31 4.11 -18.08 4.41
C SER A 31 4.15 -19.62 4.49
N LYS A 32 3.89 -20.30 3.36
CA LYS A 32 3.95 -21.76 3.24
C LYS A 32 5.38 -22.30 3.44
N ARG A 33 6.38 -21.64 2.84
CA ARG A 33 7.77 -22.08 2.93
C ARG A 33 8.34 -21.95 4.35
N PHE A 34 7.97 -20.88 5.07
CA PHE A 34 8.45 -20.63 6.42
C PHE A 34 7.53 -21.21 7.51
N SER A 35 6.43 -21.89 7.13
CA SER A 35 5.44 -22.44 8.06
C SER A 35 4.87 -21.40 9.04
N ILE A 36 4.69 -20.17 8.57
CA ILE A 36 4.11 -19.07 9.34
C ILE A 36 2.63 -18.97 8.95
N SER A 37 1.76 -18.56 9.88
CA SER A 37 0.35 -18.35 9.54
C SER A 37 0.21 -17.32 8.41
N GLY A 38 -0.69 -17.61 7.46
CA GLY A 38 -0.96 -16.72 6.33
C GLY A 38 -1.40 -15.32 6.77
N PHE A 39 -2.12 -15.24 7.90
CA PHE A 39 -2.49 -13.97 8.52
C PHE A 39 -1.27 -13.18 8.98
N TYR A 40 -0.34 -13.78 9.74
CA TYR A 40 0.84 -13.07 10.23
C TYR A 40 1.77 -12.64 9.10
N ALA A 41 1.98 -13.52 8.11
CA ALA A 41 2.77 -13.19 6.93
C ALA A 41 2.14 -12.01 6.16
N SER A 42 0.84 -12.04 5.92
CA SER A 42 0.12 -10.96 5.23
C SER A 42 0.16 -9.67 6.02
N PHE A 43 -0.16 -9.71 7.32
CA PHE A 43 -0.19 -8.53 8.18
C PHE A 43 1.16 -7.79 8.20
N PHE A 44 2.27 -8.52 8.35
CA PHE A 44 3.60 -7.90 8.38
C PHE A 44 4.14 -7.58 7.00
N MET A 45 4.22 -8.55 6.09
CA MET A 45 4.90 -8.34 4.79
C MET A 45 4.11 -7.39 3.89
N ILE A 46 2.79 -7.60 3.74
CA ILE A 46 1.97 -6.74 2.89
C ILE A 46 1.80 -5.38 3.56
N GLY A 47 1.53 -5.33 4.87
CA GLY A 47 1.39 -4.08 5.61
C GLY A 47 2.62 -3.16 5.51
N ILE A 48 3.83 -3.72 5.62
CA ILE A 48 5.06 -2.96 5.40
C ILE A 48 5.21 -2.54 3.94
N ALA A 49 5.01 -3.47 2.99
CA ALA A 49 5.20 -3.20 1.57
C ALA A 49 4.29 -2.08 1.06
N THR A 50 3.02 -2.05 1.50
CA THR A 50 2.07 -1.00 1.11
C THR A 50 2.31 0.32 1.81
N SER A 51 2.96 0.33 2.99
CA SER A 51 3.26 1.54 3.76
C SER A 51 4.64 2.13 3.46
N ALA A 52 5.46 1.44 2.65
CA ALA A 52 6.81 1.87 2.32
C ALA A 52 6.85 3.24 1.59
N PRO A 53 5.96 3.54 0.63
CA PRO A 53 5.89 4.87 0.02
C PRO A 53 5.61 5.98 1.03
N GLU A 54 4.68 5.74 1.96
CA GLU A 54 4.27 6.69 2.99
C GLU A 54 5.40 6.93 3.99
N ILE A 55 6.11 5.88 4.38
CA ILE A 55 7.30 5.99 5.23
C ILE A 55 8.35 6.85 4.51
N PHE A 56 8.61 6.59 3.23
CA PHE A 56 9.57 7.36 2.44
C PHE A 56 9.19 8.84 2.37
N ILE A 57 7.93 9.16 2.03
CA ILE A 57 7.43 10.54 1.95
C ILE A 57 7.51 11.23 3.32
N SER A 58 7.16 10.53 4.40
CA SER A 58 7.19 11.09 5.75
C SER A 58 8.62 11.41 6.19
N ILE A 59 9.58 10.51 5.91
CA ILE A 59 11.01 10.72 6.19
C ILE A 59 11.53 11.91 5.38
N GLU A 60 11.27 11.92 4.06
CA GLU A 60 11.74 12.99 3.17
C GLU A 60 11.19 14.36 3.58
N SER A 61 9.89 14.42 3.91
CA SER A 61 9.24 15.64 4.39
C SER A 61 9.82 16.11 5.73
N ALA A 62 10.11 15.18 6.65
CA ALA A 62 10.73 15.52 7.92
C ALA A 62 12.16 16.07 7.74
N LEU A 63 12.93 15.51 6.81
CA LEU A 63 14.28 15.98 6.48
C LEU A 63 14.28 17.36 5.79
N GLN A 64 13.16 17.78 5.21
CA GLN A 64 12.97 19.09 4.59
C GLN A 64 12.32 20.12 5.53
N ASP A 65 12.29 19.87 6.84
CA ASP A 65 11.62 20.70 7.85
C ASP A 65 10.10 20.89 7.60
N LYS A 66 9.48 20.01 6.81
CA LYS A 66 8.03 19.98 6.54
C LYS A 66 7.32 19.00 7.48
N THR A 67 7.51 19.16 8.78
CA THR A 67 7.00 18.22 9.80
C THR A 67 5.47 18.05 9.76
N ILE A 68 4.73 19.12 9.49
CA ILE A 68 3.26 19.06 9.37
C ILE A 68 2.84 18.13 8.22
N LEU A 69 3.56 18.16 7.10
CA LEU A 69 3.32 17.28 5.96
C LEU A 69 3.65 15.83 6.30
N ALA A 70 4.77 15.59 6.99
CA ALA A 70 5.17 14.25 7.43
C ALA A 70 4.10 13.61 8.35
N ILE A 71 3.63 14.36 9.35
CA ILE A 71 2.57 13.91 10.27
C ILE A 71 1.25 13.74 9.52
N GLY A 72 0.90 14.69 8.65
CA GLY A 72 -0.31 14.65 7.84
C GLY A 72 -0.36 13.42 6.94
N ASN A 73 0.75 13.05 6.32
CA ASN A 73 0.87 11.83 5.53
C ASN A 73 0.72 10.58 6.41
N ALA A 74 1.45 10.48 7.52
CA ALA A 74 1.39 9.32 8.41
C ALA A 74 -0.02 9.07 9.00
N LEU A 75 -0.68 10.12 9.48
CA LEU A 75 -2.04 10.03 10.03
C LEU A 75 -3.09 9.86 8.94
N GLY A 76 -2.99 10.65 7.87
CA GLY A 76 -3.95 10.65 6.77
C GLY A 76 -4.03 9.30 6.07
N SER A 77 -2.88 8.66 5.81
CA SER A 77 -2.85 7.35 5.17
C SER A 77 -3.47 6.25 6.04
N ASN A 78 -3.24 6.27 7.37
CA ASN A 78 -3.88 5.32 8.28
C ASN A 78 -5.40 5.51 8.36
N ILE A 79 -5.86 6.77 8.40
CA ILE A 79 -7.29 7.09 8.36
C ILE A 79 -7.90 6.61 7.04
N SER A 80 -7.25 6.87 5.90
CA SER A 80 -7.71 6.41 4.58
C SER A 80 -7.76 4.88 4.48
N ASN A 81 -6.75 4.18 4.99
CA ASN A 81 -6.71 2.71 4.98
C ASN A 81 -7.87 2.10 5.75
N ILE A 82 -8.27 2.68 6.88
CA ILE A 82 -9.42 2.19 7.65
C ILE A 82 -10.74 2.64 7.02
N ALA A 83 -10.90 3.95 6.77
CA ALA A 83 -12.17 4.53 6.36
C ALA A 83 -12.55 4.19 4.92
N LEU A 84 -11.56 4.13 4.02
CA LEU A 84 -11.77 3.87 2.60
C LEU A 84 -11.48 2.40 2.27
N VAL A 85 -10.23 1.96 2.45
CA VAL A 85 -9.81 0.64 1.96
C VAL A 85 -10.54 -0.48 2.71
N PHE A 86 -10.45 -0.53 4.04
CA PHE A 86 -11.08 -1.58 4.85
C PHE A 86 -12.61 -1.60 4.70
N CYS A 87 -13.27 -0.43 4.76
CA CYS A 87 -14.72 -0.35 4.59
C CYS A 87 -15.18 -0.81 3.21
N ILE A 88 -14.50 -0.40 2.13
CA ILE A 88 -14.85 -0.83 0.77
C ILE A 88 -14.58 -2.33 0.60
N SER A 89 -13.44 -2.84 1.07
CA SER A 89 -13.14 -4.27 1.04
C SER A 89 -14.20 -5.10 1.77
N LEU A 90 -14.64 -4.64 2.94
CA LEU A 90 -15.72 -5.30 3.70
C LEU A 90 -17.05 -5.27 2.94
N PHE A 91 -17.40 -4.13 2.33
CA PHE A 91 -18.61 -3.99 1.53
C PHE A 91 -18.60 -4.93 0.31
N LEU A 92 -17.46 -5.07 -0.38
CA LEU A 92 -17.31 -5.96 -1.53
C LEU A 92 -17.37 -7.44 -1.15
N LEU A 93 -16.76 -7.84 -0.02
CA LEU A 93 -16.80 -9.22 0.48
C LEU A 93 -18.19 -9.66 0.91
N LYS A 94 -19.04 -8.73 1.38
CA LYS A 94 -20.41 -9.06 1.83
C LYS A 94 -21.33 -9.49 0.67
N GLY A 95 -20.92 -9.26 -0.58
CA GLY A 95 -21.66 -9.66 -1.79
C GLY A 95 -21.27 -11.03 -2.37
N THR A 96 -20.27 -11.72 -1.80
CA THR A 96 -19.82 -13.07 -2.18
C THR A 96 -20.11 -14.06 -1.07
#